data_AF-A0A538U9R9-F1
#
_entry.id   AF-A0A538U9R9-F1
#
_cell.length_a   1.000
_cell.length_b   1.000
_cell.length_c   1.000
_cell.angle_alpha   90.00
_cell.angle_beta   90.00
_cell.angle_gamma   90.00
#
_symmetry.space_group_name_H-M   'P 1'
#
loop_
_entity.id
_entity.type
_entity.pdbx_description
1 polymer ?
#
loop_
_entity_poly.entity_id
_entity_poly.type
_entity_poly.pdbx_seq_one_letter_code
_entity_poly.pdbx_strand_id
1 'polypeptide(L)'
;MDDRARFDEFARLATEQRNPRTLDLDTLDVQGILDRISAEDRGVPDAVARELPSIARAVDLVVASFREGGRLLYVGAGTSGRLGVLDASECPPTFGSAPEQVQGIMAGGTGALVRAVEGAE
;
A
#
# COMPACT_ATOMS: atom_id res chain seq x y z
N MET A 1 25.82 -6.67 9.94
CA MET A 1 25.31 -7.52 8.85
C MET A 1 26.05 -7.09 7.60
N ASP A 2 26.61 -8.03 6.82
CA ASP A 2 27.36 -7.72 5.60
C ASP A 2 26.42 -7.08 4.56
N ASP A 3 26.79 -5.93 4.00
CA ASP A 3 25.98 -5.19 3.03
C ASP A 3 25.66 -6.03 1.80
N ARG A 4 26.54 -6.97 1.44
CA ARG A 4 26.34 -7.88 0.33
C ARG A 4 25.26 -8.92 0.59
N ALA A 5 25.21 -9.46 1.81
CA ALA A 5 24.17 -10.42 2.20
C ALA A 5 22.77 -9.78 2.19
N ARG A 6 22.66 -8.52 2.62
CA ARG A 6 21.42 -7.75 2.59
C ARG A 6 20.98 -7.40 1.16
N PHE A 7 21.91 -7.05 0.28
CA PHE A 7 21.61 -6.84 -1.13
C PHE A 7 21.08 -8.11 -1.81
N ASP A 8 21.72 -9.25 -1.56
CA ASP A 8 21.31 -10.55 -2.13
C ASP A 8 19.93 -11.00 -1.60
N GLU A 9 19.57 -10.60 -0.39
CA GLU A 9 18.24 -10.80 0.18
C GLU A 9 17.18 -9.96 -0.55
N PHE A 10 17.41 -8.66 -0.70
CA PHE A 10 16.49 -7.76 -1.40
C PHE A 10 16.29 -8.14 -2.85
N ALA A 11 17.35 -8.55 -3.56
CA ALA A 11 17.27 -8.96 -4.96
C ALA A 11 16.33 -10.17 -5.21
N ARG A 12 15.96 -10.92 -4.16
CA ARG A 12 15.01 -12.04 -4.25
C ARG A 12 13.56 -11.61 -4.06
N LEU A 13 13.30 -10.44 -3.48
CA LEU A 13 11.95 -9.93 -3.27
C LEU A 13 11.30 -9.58 -4.61
N ALA A 14 10.05 -9.97 -4.79
CA ALA A 14 9.33 -9.70 -6.04
C ALA A 14 9.24 -8.20 -6.36
N THR A 15 9.15 -7.35 -5.33
CA THR A 15 9.07 -5.88 -5.46
C THR A 15 10.36 -5.24 -5.98
N GLU A 16 11.50 -5.89 -5.79
CA GLU A 16 12.82 -5.39 -6.21
C GLU A 16 13.29 -6.00 -7.55
N GLN A 17 12.50 -6.92 -8.13
CA GLN A 17 12.83 -7.54 -9.40
C GLN A 17 12.50 -6.61 -10.57
N ARG A 18 13.35 -6.65 -11.60
CA ARG A 18 13.07 -5.96 -12.87
C ARG A 18 11.92 -6.65 -13.58
N ASN A 19 10.94 -5.88 -14.03
CA ASN A 19 9.87 -6.40 -14.88
C ASN A 19 10.42 -6.66 -16.31
N PRO A 20 10.44 -7.91 -16.80
CA PRO A 20 10.97 -8.23 -18.13
C PRO A 20 10.15 -7.62 -19.27
N ARG A 21 8.91 -7.19 -19.02
CA ARG A 21 8.02 -6.56 -20.01
C ARG A 21 8.33 -5.07 -20.25
N THR A 22 9.23 -4.49 -19.47
CA THR A 22 9.54 -3.05 -19.48
C THR A 22 11.05 -2.79 -19.50
N LEU A 23 11.85 -3.71 -20.05
CA LEU A 23 13.31 -3.56 -20.12
C LEU A 23 13.75 -2.44 -21.07
N ASP A 24 12.87 -2.05 -22.00
CA ASP A 24 13.05 -1.04 -23.05
C ASP A 24 12.29 0.28 -22.76
N LEU A 25 11.71 0.42 -21.55
CA LEU A 25 10.77 1.49 -21.22
C LEU A 25 11.31 2.90 -21.47
N ASP A 26 12.61 3.12 -21.24
CA ASP A 26 13.32 4.39 -21.43
C ASP A 26 13.55 4.79 -22.89
N THR A 27 13.31 3.86 -23.83
CA THR A 27 13.47 4.07 -25.27
C THR A 27 12.16 4.24 -26.03
N LEU A 28 11.02 4.02 -25.35
CA LEU A 28 9.69 4.15 -25.93
C LEU A 28 9.29 5.64 -26.05
N ASP A 29 8.36 5.92 -26.97
CA ASP A 29 7.64 7.19 -26.95
C ASP A 29 6.61 7.23 -25.81
N VAL A 30 5.99 8.39 -25.60
CA VAL A 30 5.03 8.59 -24.51
C VAL A 30 3.86 7.61 -24.59
N GLN A 31 3.34 7.34 -25.80
CA GLN A 31 2.25 6.39 -25.98
C GLN A 31 2.67 4.99 -25.56
N GLY A 32 3.85 4.53 -26.00
CA GLY A 32 4.39 3.23 -25.62
C GLY A 32 4.57 3.09 -24.11
N ILE A 33 5.08 4.13 -23.42
CA ILE A 33 5.22 4.11 -21.96
C ILE A 33 3.84 3.95 -21.28
N LEU A 34 2.85 4.73 -21.69
CA LEU A 34 1.50 4.66 -21.13
C LEU A 34 0.83 3.30 -21.39
N ASP A 35 1.02 2.72 -22.57
CA ASP A 35 0.51 1.39 -22.91
C ASP A 35 1.13 0.31 -22.01
N ARG A 36 2.43 0.40 -21.69
CA ARG A 36 3.09 -0.52 -20.75
C ARG A 36 2.53 -0.39 -19.34
N ILE A 37 2.41 0.84 -18.81
CA ILE A 37 1.83 1.08 -17.48
C ILE A 37 0.40 0.54 -17.40
N SER A 38 -0.43 0.88 -18.38
CA SER A 38 -1.83 0.41 -18.42
C SER A 38 -1.92 -1.12 -18.51
N ALA A 39 -1.00 -1.78 -19.21
CA ALA A 39 -0.95 -3.25 -19.26
C ALA A 39 -0.62 -3.90 -17.91
N GLU A 40 0.23 -3.27 -17.09
CA GLU A 40 0.55 -3.74 -15.74
C GLU A 40 -0.63 -3.51 -14.78
N ASP A 41 -1.28 -2.33 -14.83
CA ASP A 41 -2.41 -1.99 -13.96
C ASP A 41 -3.58 -2.97 -14.09
N ARG A 42 -3.83 -3.48 -15.31
CA ARG A 42 -4.90 -4.46 -15.57
C ARG A 42 -4.76 -5.75 -14.75
N GLY A 43 -3.55 -6.09 -14.30
CA GLY A 43 -3.32 -7.28 -13.48
C GLY A 43 -3.69 -7.11 -12.00
N VAL A 44 -3.84 -5.87 -11.52
CA VAL A 44 -4.10 -5.58 -10.11
C VAL A 44 -5.45 -6.14 -9.63
N PRO A 45 -6.59 -5.94 -10.34
CA PRO A 45 -7.87 -6.49 -9.92
C PRO A 45 -7.85 -8.02 -9.78
N ASP A 46 -7.17 -8.72 -10.71
CA ASP A 46 -7.04 -10.18 -10.66
C ASP A 46 -6.20 -10.64 -9.45
N ALA A 47 -5.16 -9.89 -9.09
CA ALA A 47 -4.36 -10.18 -7.90
C ALA A 47 -5.20 -9.99 -6.62
N VAL A 48 -5.97 -8.90 -6.53
CA VAL A 48 -6.89 -8.65 -5.41
C VAL A 48 -7.97 -9.73 -5.34
N ALA A 49 -8.52 -10.16 -6.47
CA ALA A 49 -9.54 -11.20 -6.55
C ALA A 49 -9.06 -12.54 -5.94
N ARG A 50 -7.78 -12.87 -6.11
CA ARG A 50 -7.18 -14.08 -5.50
C ARG A 50 -7.09 -13.99 -3.98
N GLU A 51 -6.99 -12.78 -3.43
CA GLU A 51 -6.87 -12.54 -1.98
C GLU A 51 -8.22 -12.31 -1.27
N LEU A 52 -9.35 -12.39 -1.98
CA LEU A 52 -10.68 -12.25 -1.36
C LEU A 52 -10.90 -13.13 -0.12
N PRO A 53 -10.42 -14.39 -0.03
CA PRO A 53 -10.54 -15.18 1.20
C PRO A 53 -9.79 -14.56 2.39
N SER A 54 -8.60 -14.01 2.15
CA SER A 54 -7.80 -13.33 3.17
C SER A 54 -8.44 -12.01 3.59
N ILE A 55 -8.93 -11.24 2.63
CA ILE A 55 -9.63 -9.96 2.85
C ILE A 55 -10.92 -10.20 3.64
N ALA A 56 -11.72 -11.20 3.28
CA ALA A 56 -12.96 -11.54 3.99
C ALA A 56 -12.71 -11.83 5.48
N ARG A 57 -11.69 -12.64 5.77
CA ARG A 57 -11.26 -12.93 7.14
C ARG A 57 -10.78 -11.67 7.89
N ALA A 58 -10.07 -10.77 7.21
CA ALA A 58 -9.67 -9.50 7.83
C ALA A 58 -10.90 -8.63 8.17
N VAL A 59 -11.88 -8.56 7.26
CA VAL A 59 -13.15 -7.85 7.49
C VAL A 59 -13.90 -8.46 8.69
N ASP A 60 -13.99 -9.78 8.80
CA ASP A 60 -14.66 -10.45 9.94
C ASP A 60 -14.02 -10.05 11.28
N LEU A 61 -12.68 -10.01 11.34
CA LEU A 61 -11.95 -9.60 12.55
C LEU A 61 -12.20 -8.11 12.89
N VAL A 62 -12.21 -7.24 11.88
CA VAL A 62 -12.48 -5.81 12.06
C VAL A 62 -13.91 -5.59 12.57
N VAL A 63 -14.89 -6.27 11.97
CA VAL A 63 -16.30 -6.19 12.37
C VAL A 63 -16.48 -6.69 13.81
N ALA A 64 -15.82 -7.79 14.19
CA ALA A 64 -15.82 -8.28 15.56
C ALA A 64 -15.25 -7.24 16.53
N SER A 65 -14.10 -6.63 16.18
CA SER A 65 -13.48 -5.57 16.99
C SER A 65 -14.41 -4.37 17.17
N PHE A 66 -15.06 -3.89 16.12
CA PHE A 66 -16.00 -2.77 16.22
C PHE A 66 -17.21 -3.07 17.10
N ARG A 67 -17.73 -4.30 17.07
CA ARG A 67 -18.85 -4.71 17.94
C ARG A 67 -18.49 -4.68 19.43
N GLU A 68 -17.21 -4.83 19.74
CA GLU A 68 -16.67 -4.74 21.10
C GLU A 68 -16.22 -3.32 21.48
N GLY A 69 -16.49 -2.31 20.63
CA GLY A 69 -16.05 -0.93 20.84
C GLY A 69 -14.57 -0.69 20.49
N GLY A 70 -13.95 -1.61 19.75
CA GLY A 70 -12.59 -1.52 19.25
C GLY A 70 -12.42 -0.56 18.06
N ARG A 71 -11.21 -0.54 17.49
CA ARG A 71 -10.78 0.39 16.44
C ARG A 71 -9.96 -0.32 15.37
N LEU A 72 -9.96 0.22 14.15
CA LEU A 72 -9.08 -0.19 13.07
C LEU A 72 -7.93 0.79 12.93
N LEU A 73 -6.70 0.30 13.03
CA LEU A 73 -5.49 1.11 12.91
C LEU A 73 -4.68 0.64 11.70
N TYR A 74 -4.56 1.49 10.68
CA TYR A 74 -3.60 1.30 9.60
C TYR A 74 -2.25 1.87 10.03
N VAL A 75 -1.16 1.12 9.83
CA VAL A 75 0.19 1.55 10.20
C VAL A 75 1.12 1.38 9.01
N GLY A 76 1.85 2.43 8.63
CA GLY A 76 2.78 2.33 7.50
C GLY A 76 3.69 3.55 7.31
N ALA A 77 4.69 3.38 6.47
CA ALA A 77 5.58 4.43 6.00
C ALA A 77 5.30 4.77 4.52
N GLY A 78 5.85 5.89 4.04
CA GLY A 78 5.80 6.27 2.63
C GLY A 78 4.39 6.21 2.02
N THR A 79 4.27 5.63 0.82
CA THR A 79 2.99 5.50 0.10
C THR A 79 1.96 4.67 0.88
N SER A 80 2.37 3.55 1.49
CA SER A 80 1.47 2.68 2.26
C SER A 80 0.84 3.42 3.45
N GLY A 81 1.63 4.22 4.18
CA GLY A 81 1.14 5.06 5.26
C GLY A 81 0.14 6.12 4.76
N ARG A 82 0.39 6.73 3.59
CA ARG A 82 -0.52 7.73 2.99
C ARG A 82 -1.86 7.10 2.61
N LEU A 83 -1.85 5.91 2.04
CA LEU A 83 -3.07 5.18 1.69
C LEU A 83 -3.91 4.83 2.93
N GLY A 84 -3.27 4.42 4.03
CA GLY A 84 -3.96 4.18 5.30
C GLY A 84 -4.59 5.45 5.90
N VAL A 85 -3.92 6.60 5.78
CA VAL A 85 -4.49 7.90 6.20
C VAL A 85 -5.62 8.35 5.29
N LEU A 86 -5.48 8.14 3.98
CA LEU A 86 -6.53 8.45 2.99
C LEU A 86 -7.82 7.70 3.33
N ASP A 87 -7.76 6.36 3.44
CA ASP A 87 -8.93 5.52 3.73
C ASP A 87 -9.59 5.90 5.07
N ALA A 88 -8.79 6.07 6.13
CA ALA A 88 -9.29 6.47 7.45
C ALA A 88 -10.02 7.83 7.40
N SER A 89 -9.52 8.79 6.62
CA SER A 89 -10.11 10.13 6.53
C SER A 89 -11.47 10.16 5.80
N GLU A 90 -11.74 9.17 4.96
CA GLU A 90 -13.00 9.03 4.22
C GLU A 90 -14.10 8.36 5.06
N CYS A 91 -13.74 7.66 6.14
CA CYS A 91 -14.70 6.93 6.97
C CYS A 91 -15.75 7.84 7.66
N PRO A 92 -15.39 8.93 8.38
CA PRO A 92 -16.36 9.82 9.01
C PRO A 92 -17.38 10.45 8.05
N PRO A 93 -16.99 11.08 6.92
CA PRO A 93 -17.97 11.69 6.01
C PRO A 93 -18.79 10.66 5.24
N THR A 94 -18.28 9.44 5.01
CA THR A 94 -18.99 8.41 4.23
C THR A 94 -19.98 7.62 5.09
N PHE A 95 -19.58 7.24 6.31
CA PHE A 95 -20.33 6.32 7.16
C PHE A 95 -20.85 6.95 8.46
N GLY A 96 -20.51 8.22 8.74
CA GLY A 96 -20.88 8.89 10.00
C GLY A 96 -20.14 8.33 11.23
N SER A 97 -19.04 7.60 11.04
CA SER A 97 -18.25 7.02 12.13
C SER A 97 -17.51 8.09 12.92
N ALA A 98 -17.22 7.81 14.19
CA ALA A 98 -16.31 8.63 14.98
C ALA A 98 -14.90 8.64 14.35
N PRO A 99 -14.18 9.78 14.31
CA PRO A 99 -12.81 9.85 13.76
C PRO A 99 -11.83 8.87 14.41
N GLU A 100 -12.09 8.45 15.66
CA GLU A 100 -11.22 7.54 16.39
C GLU A 100 -11.43 6.07 15.97
N GLN A 101 -12.54 5.73 15.31
CA GLN A 101 -12.91 4.35 14.98
C GLN A 101 -11.98 3.73 13.92
N VAL A 102 -11.52 4.54 12.96
CA VAL A 102 -10.57 4.15 11.92
C VAL A 102 -9.46 5.21 11.86
N GLN A 103 -8.20 4.80 12.01
CA GLN A 103 -7.07 5.74 12.05
C GLN A 103 -5.89 5.27 11.20
N GLY A 104 -5.27 6.20 10.47
CA GLY A 104 -4.00 6.00 9.80
C GLY A 104 -2.83 6.52 10.65
N ILE A 105 -1.85 5.66 10.92
CA ILE A 105 -0.64 5.94 11.69
C ILE A 105 0.54 5.91 10.71
N MET A 106 1.16 7.06 10.53
CA MET A 106 2.23 7.27 9.57
C MET A 106 3.59 7.40 10.25
N ALA A 107 4.56 6.62 9.80
CA ALA A 107 5.95 6.79 10.18
C ALA A 107 6.49 8.15 9.71
N GLY A 108 7.20 8.86 10.60
CA GLY A 108 7.59 10.27 10.38
C GLY A 108 6.50 11.29 10.70
N GLY A 109 5.30 10.86 11.14
CA GLY A 109 4.22 11.73 11.60
C GLY A 109 3.53 12.51 10.48
N THR A 110 2.74 13.52 10.85
CA THR A 110 1.91 14.29 9.89
C THR A 110 2.71 15.01 8.81
N GLY A 111 3.95 15.42 9.10
CA GLY A 111 4.84 16.02 8.11
C GLY A 111 5.17 15.08 6.95
N ALA A 112 5.19 13.77 7.21
CA ALA A 112 5.46 12.75 6.19
C ALA A 112 4.31 12.59 5.17
N LEU A 113 3.13 13.16 5.42
CA LEU A 113 2.01 13.13 4.48
C LEU A 113 2.34 13.87 3.18
N VAL A 114 3.00 15.02 3.29
CA VAL A 114 3.28 15.91 2.16
C VAL A 114 4.73 15.88 1.69
N ARG A 115 5.65 15.34 2.49
CA ARG A 115 7.07 15.23 2.16
C ARG A 115 7.61 13.86 2.55
N ALA A 116 8.43 13.24 1.71
CA ALA A 116 9.11 12.02 2.09
C ALA A 116 10.11 12.31 3.22
N VAL A 117 10.21 11.38 4.17
CA VAL A 117 11.19 11.42 5.27
C VAL A 117 12.05 10.17 5.14
N GLU A 118 13.32 10.36 4.75
CA GLU A 118 14.26 9.26 4.57
C GLU A 118 14.60 8.61 5.93
N GLY A 119 14.61 7.27 5.98
CA GLY A 119 14.91 6.51 7.19
C GLY A 119 13.80 6.47 8.25
N ALA A 120 12.57 6.86 7.89
CA ALA A 120 11.42 6.74 8.79
C ALA A 120 10.80 5.33 8.81
N GLU A 121 11.12 4.49 7.82
CA GLU A 121 10.68 3.10 7.68
C GLU A 121 11.53 2.10 8.46
#